data_AF-A0A950Q8U0-F1
#
_entry.id   AF-A0A950Q8U0-F1
#
_cell.length_a   1.000
_cell.length_b   1.000
_cell.length_c   1.000
_cell.angle_alpha   90.00
_cell.angle_beta   90.00
_cell.angle_gamma   90.00
#
_symmetry.space_group_name_H-M   'P 1'
#
loop_
_entity.id
_entity.type
_entity.pdbx_description
1 polymer ?
#
loop_
_entity_poly.entity_id
_entity_poly.type
_entity_poly.pdbx_seq_one_letter_code
_entity_poly.pdbx_strand_id
1 'polypeptide(L)'
;MAMGNAAAARDDRVLVIEREFNAPRAQVWAAWIEFNHAAHFDGPPGHPMKSMRSDLRVGGRWRNVMRHEGKELPQKGIYREIKAPEVLSFTFAWEESDGSRGPETL
;
A
#
# COMPACT_ATOMS: atom_id res chain seq x y z
N MET A 1 -16.10 -18.88 18.25
CA MET A 1 -16.52 -19.09 16.85
C MET A 1 -15.30 -18.86 15.98
N ALA A 2 -14.64 -19.95 15.55
CA ALA A 2 -13.44 -19.86 14.73
C ALA A 2 -13.84 -19.68 13.27
N MET A 3 -13.52 -18.54 12.66
CA MET A 3 -13.62 -18.41 11.20
C MET A 3 -12.35 -18.98 10.58
N GLY A 4 -12.53 -20.04 9.79
CA GLY A 4 -11.49 -20.83 9.18
C GLY A 4 -10.62 -20.02 8.23
N ASN A 5 -9.32 -20.24 8.34
CA ASN A 5 -8.32 -19.77 7.39
C ASN A 5 -8.52 -20.52 6.06
N ALA A 6 -9.19 -19.88 5.10
CA ALA A 6 -9.26 -20.38 3.74
C ALA A 6 -7.94 -20.06 3.04
N ALA A 7 -6.92 -20.90 3.28
CA ALA A 7 -5.73 -20.92 2.45
C ALA A 7 -6.11 -21.45 1.06
N ALA A 8 -6.64 -20.57 0.21
CA ALA A 8 -6.69 -20.80 -1.23
C ALA A 8 -5.25 -21.03 -1.72
N ALA A 9 -5.09 -21.92 -2.72
CA ALA A 9 -3.80 -22.37 -3.25
C ALA A 9 -2.80 -21.21 -3.37
N ARG A 10 -1.75 -21.23 -2.54
CA ARG A 10 -0.73 -20.19 -2.52
C ARG A 10 0.17 -20.37 -3.73
N ASP A 11 0.00 -19.51 -4.73
CA ASP A 11 1.07 -19.22 -5.68
C ASP A 11 2.34 -18.85 -4.86
N ASP A 12 3.48 -19.46 -5.20
CA ASP A 12 4.75 -19.28 -4.48
C ASP A 12 5.27 -17.83 -4.54
N ARG A 13 4.65 -16.99 -5.38
CA ARG A 13 4.96 -15.56 -5.56
C ARG A 13 3.93 -14.64 -4.92
N VAL A 14 2.96 -15.17 -4.17
CA VAL A 14 1.94 -14.36 -3.48
C VAL A 14 2.18 -14.33 -1.98
N LEU A 15 2.37 -13.12 -1.45
CA LEU A 15 2.40 -12.86 -0.01
C LEU A 15 1.02 -12.40 0.46
N VAL A 16 0.45 -13.11 1.43
CA VAL A 16 -0.82 -12.74 2.08
C VAL A 16 -0.55 -12.30 3.52
N ILE A 17 -0.98 -11.10 3.87
CA ILE A 17 -0.89 -10.54 5.22
C ILE A 17 -2.30 -10.27 5.72
N GLU A 18 -2.64 -10.82 6.89
CA GLU A 18 -3.93 -10.61 7.54
C GLU A 18 -3.73 -9.90 8.88
N ARG A 19 -4.58 -8.90 9.14
CA ARG A 19 -4.59 -8.16 10.40
C ARG A 19 -6.01 -7.80 10.80
N GLU A 20 -6.37 -8.13 12.04
CA GLU A 20 -7.63 -7.69 12.64
C GLU A 20 -7.47 -6.30 13.28
N PHE A 21 -8.45 -5.44 13.06
CA PHE A 21 -8.52 -4.10 13.64
C PHE A 21 -9.81 -3.95 14.45
N ASN A 22 -9.70 -3.49 15.69
CA ASN A 22 -10.86 -3.09 16.50
C ASN A 22 -11.32 -1.67 16.10
N ALA A 23 -11.73 -1.50 14.85
CA ALA A 23 -12.19 -0.24 14.28
C ALA A 23 -13.21 -0.50 13.14
N PRO A 24 -14.14 0.43 12.86
CA PRO A 24 -15.01 0.35 11.70
C PRO A 24 -14.24 0.24 10.39
N ARG A 25 -14.70 -0.61 9.46
CA ARG A 25 -14.10 -0.81 8.13
C ARG A 25 -13.86 0.51 7.37
N ALA A 26 -14.79 1.45 7.46
CA ALA A 26 -14.67 2.76 6.81
C ALA A 26 -13.48 3.58 7.33
N GLN A 27 -13.13 3.46 8.62
CA GLN A 27 -11.95 4.13 9.18
C GLN A 27 -10.65 3.46 8.74
N VAL A 28 -10.62 2.12 8.69
CA VAL A 28 -9.48 1.37 8.15
C VAL A 28 -9.27 1.73 6.67
N TRP A 29 -10.35 1.81 5.90
CA TRP A 29 -10.31 2.25 4.50
C TRP A 29 -9.75 3.67 4.35
N ALA A 30 -10.27 4.62 5.13
CA ALA A 30 -9.76 6.00 5.14
C ALA A 30 -8.26 6.03 5.46
N ALA A 31 -7.80 5.17 6.39
CA ALA A 31 -6.39 5.08 6.74
C ALA A 31 -5.48 4.65 5.58
N TRP A 32 -5.98 3.83 4.66
CA TRP A 32 -5.24 3.37 3.47
C TRP A 32 -5.18 4.41 2.35
N ILE A 33 -6.22 5.22 2.17
CA ILE A 33 -6.31 6.14 1.02
C ILE A 33 -5.91 7.59 1.34
N GLU A 34 -5.95 7.97 2.62
CA GLU A 34 -5.63 9.33 3.05
C GLU A 34 -4.15 9.44 3.44
N PHE A 35 -3.45 10.39 2.82
CA PHE A 35 -2.03 10.66 3.08
C PHE A 35 -1.68 10.82 4.56
N ASN A 36 -2.52 11.56 5.28
CA ASN A 36 -2.29 11.89 6.68
C ASN A 36 -2.31 10.66 7.58
N HIS A 37 -3.02 9.59 7.18
CA HIS A 37 -3.05 8.33 7.91
C HIS A 37 -2.01 7.35 7.39
N ALA A 38 -1.80 7.26 6.06
CA ALA A 38 -0.77 6.41 5.47
C ALA A 38 0.63 6.72 6.02
N ALA A 39 0.92 7.98 6.41
CA ALA A 39 2.19 8.36 7.02
C ALA A 39 2.48 7.68 8.37
N HIS A 40 1.44 7.16 9.05
CA HIS A 40 1.56 6.39 10.28
C HIS A 40 1.72 4.88 10.06
N PHE A 41 1.34 4.37 8.88
CA PHE A 41 1.32 2.93 8.58
C PHE A 41 2.48 2.47 7.70
N ASP A 42 2.96 3.32 6.80
CA ASP A 42 3.93 2.94 5.76
C ASP A 42 5.38 3.07 6.20
N GLY A 43 5.65 3.24 7.50
CA GLY A 43 7.00 3.32 8.04
C GLY A 43 7.07 2.82 9.49
N PRO A 44 8.12 2.07 9.87
CA PRO A 44 8.32 1.70 11.27
C PRO A 44 8.41 2.97 12.14
N PRO A 45 8.03 2.93 13.43
CA PRO A 45 8.20 4.07 14.34
C PRO A 45 9.58 4.71 14.19
N GLY A 46 9.62 6.02 13.88
CA GLY A 46 10.86 6.76 13.56
C GLY A 46 11.13 6.99 12.06
N HIS A 47 10.29 6.49 11.16
CA HIS A 47 10.48 6.56 9.71
C HIS A 47 9.28 7.19 8.99
N PRO A 48 9.08 8.51 9.13
CA PRO A 48 7.91 9.17 8.56
C PRO A 48 7.95 9.13 7.02
N MET A 49 6.79 8.91 6.40
CA MET A 49 6.64 9.14 4.97
C MET A 49 6.94 10.61 4.64
N LYS A 50 7.87 10.85 3.70
CA LYS A 50 8.31 12.20 3.31
C LYS A 50 7.27 12.91 2.44
N SER A 51 6.63 12.17 1.53
CA SER A 51 5.63 12.72 0.60
C SER A 51 4.77 11.63 -0.03
N MET A 52 3.54 11.96 -0.41
CA MET A 52 2.68 11.13 -1.26
C MET A 52 1.95 12.01 -2.26
N ARG A 53 1.73 11.46 -3.45
CA ARG A 53 0.78 11.94 -4.45
C ARG A 53 -0.09 10.77 -4.84
N SER A 54 -1.40 10.98 -4.89
CA SER A 54 -2.36 9.96 -5.26
C SER A 54 -3.47 10.57 -6.11
N ASP A 55 -3.70 9.97 -7.29
CA ASP A 55 -4.89 10.16 -8.12
C ASP A 55 -5.79 8.93 -7.88
N LEU A 56 -6.63 9.00 -6.85
CA LEU A 56 -7.40 7.85 -6.34
C LEU A 56 -8.61 7.53 -7.24
N ARG A 57 -8.34 6.93 -8.39
CA ARG A 57 -9.32 6.38 -9.32
C ARG A 57 -8.69 5.18 -10.04
N VAL A 58 -9.50 4.30 -10.61
CA VAL A 58 -8.97 3.21 -11.46
C VAL A 58 -8.15 3.79 -12.62
N GLY A 59 -6.93 3.29 -12.80
CA GLY A 59 -5.95 3.81 -13.76
C GLY A 59 -5.18 5.07 -13.29
N GLY A 60 -5.55 5.65 -12.15
CA GLY A 60 -4.85 6.77 -11.54
C GLY A 60 -3.51 6.34 -10.94
N ARG A 61 -2.55 7.26 -10.93
CA ARG A 61 -1.18 7.00 -10.48
C ARG A 61 -1.01 7.42 -9.02
N TRP A 62 -0.21 6.65 -8.29
CA TRP A 62 0.26 7.01 -6.97
C TRP A 62 1.78 6.98 -6.92
N ARG A 63 2.35 7.80 -6.03
CA ARG A 63 3.78 7.81 -5.71
C ARG A 63 3.96 8.27 -4.29
N ASN A 64 4.77 7.57 -3.51
CA ASN A 64 5.22 8.03 -2.20
C ASN A 64 6.74 7.90 -2.07
N VAL A 65 7.27 8.54 -1.03
CA VAL A 65 8.70 8.51 -0.70
C VAL A 65 8.81 8.24 0.79
N MET A 66 9.39 7.10 1.14
CA MET A 66 9.73 6.78 2.51
C MET A 66 11.16 7.23 2.82
N ARG A 67 11.47 7.44 4.09
CA ARG A 67 12.84 7.68 4.55
C ARG A 67 13.26 6.61 5.53
N HIS A 68 14.37 5.92 5.23
CA HIS A 68 14.95 4.91 6.09
C HIS A 68 16.47 5.11 6.20
N GLU A 69 16.97 5.23 7.43
CA GLU A 69 18.41 5.43 7.71
C GLU A 69 19.06 6.56 6.88
N GLY A 70 18.35 7.68 6.72
CA GLY A 70 18.83 8.83 5.93
C GLY A 70 18.70 8.68 4.41
N LYS A 71 18.27 7.52 3.90
CA LYS A 71 18.03 7.25 2.47
C LYS A 71 16.56 7.47 2.13
N GLU A 72 16.33 7.96 0.92
CA GLU A 72 14.98 8.10 0.36
C GLU A 72 14.66 6.88 -0.49
N LEU A 73 13.47 6.33 -0.28
CA LEU A 73 12.97 5.14 -0.94
C LEU A 73 11.71 5.53 -1.72
N PRO A 74 11.85 6.08 -2.93
CA PRO A 74 10.72 6.42 -3.78
C PRO A 74 10.10 5.16 -4.37
N GLN A 75 8.77 5.13 -4.40
CA GLN A 75 8.00 4.01 -4.95
C GLN A 75 6.70 4.53 -5.57
N LYS A 76 6.18 3.80 -6.56
CA LYS A 76 5.07 4.26 -7.40
C LYS A 76 4.23 3.11 -7.92
N GLY A 77 3.02 3.46 -8.35
CA GLY A 77 2.11 2.50 -8.95
C GLY A 77 0.86 3.09 -9.58
N ILE A 78 -0.06 2.19 -9.92
CA ILE A 78 -1.32 2.47 -10.59
C ILE A 78 -2.42 1.72 -9.84
N TYR A 79 -3.51 2.40 -9.51
CA TYR A 79 -4.70 1.76 -8.95
C TYR A 79 -5.40 0.91 -10.02
N ARG A 80 -5.70 -0.34 -9.69
CA ARG A 80 -6.31 -1.32 -10.60
C ARG A 80 -7.78 -1.56 -10.29
N GLU A 81 -8.13 -1.61 -9.01
CA GLU A 81 -9.50 -1.78 -8.56
C GLU A 81 -9.76 -0.95 -7.30
N ILE A 82 -10.91 -0.30 -7.27
CA ILE A 82 -11.38 0.49 -6.13
C ILE A 82 -12.86 0.18 -5.91
N LYS A 83 -13.17 -0.59 -4.88
CA LYS A 83 -14.53 -0.86 -4.39
C LYS A 83 -14.59 -0.47 -2.93
N ALA A 84 -14.82 0.80 -2.64
CA ALA A 84 -14.83 1.29 -1.27
C ALA A 84 -16.00 0.69 -0.46
N PRO A 85 -15.82 0.28 0.80
CA PRO A 85 -14.58 0.22 1.58
C PRO A 85 -13.96 -1.20 1.64
N GLU A 86 -14.14 -2.01 0.59
CA GLU A 86 -13.87 -3.45 0.57
C GLU A 86 -12.58 -3.84 -0.14
N VAL A 87 -12.28 -3.22 -1.29
CA VAL A 87 -11.16 -3.59 -2.15
C VAL A 87 -10.42 -2.35 -2.64
N LEU A 88 -9.12 -2.31 -2.36
CA LEU A 88 -8.17 -1.38 -2.97
C LEU A 88 -7.02 -2.22 -3.53
N SER A 89 -6.91 -2.30 -4.85
CA SER A 89 -5.82 -2.99 -5.53
C SER A 89 -5.00 -1.99 -6.32
N PHE A 90 -3.67 -2.11 -6.23
CA PHE A 90 -2.75 -1.27 -6.96
C PHE A 90 -1.46 -2.03 -7.23
N THR A 91 -0.82 -1.69 -8.35
CA THR A 91 0.53 -2.18 -8.62
C THR A 91 1.54 -1.48 -7.72
N PHE A 92 2.65 -2.10 -7.40
CA PHE A 92 3.78 -1.52 -6.66
C PHE A 92 5.07 -1.67 -7.47
N ALA A 93 5.93 -0.64 -7.45
CA ALA A 93 7.31 -0.75 -7.89
C ALA A 93 8.19 0.27 -7.19
N TRP A 94 9.43 -0.10 -6.92
CA TRP A 94 10.48 0.84 -6.56
C TRP A 94 10.79 1.77 -7.74
N GLU A 95 11.13 3.01 -7.43
CA GLU A 95 11.70 3.94 -8.40
C GLU A 95 13.22 3.87 -8.32
N GLU A 96 13.83 3.55 -9.45
CA GLU A 96 15.28 3.42 -9.56
C GLU A 96 15.95 4.81 -9.56
N SER A 97 17.27 4.83 -9.35
CA SER A 97 18.04 6.08 -9.28
C SER A 97 18.02 6.91 -10.56
N ASP A 98 17.79 6.28 -11.72
CA ASP A 98 17.62 6.93 -13.02
C ASP A 98 16.17 7.40 -13.29
N GLY A 99 15.26 7.23 -12.31
CA GLY A 99 13.84 7.57 -12.41
C GLY A 99 12.99 6.51 -13.13
N SER A 100 13.60 5.43 -13.62
CA SER A 100 12.88 4.32 -14.23
C SER A 100 12.02 3.58 -13.20
N ARG A 101 11.25 2.60 -13.67
CA ARG A 101 10.39 1.78 -12.82
C ARG A 101 11.06 0.42 -12.67
N GLY A 102 11.33 0.02 -11.42
CA GLY A 102 11.82 -1.32 -11.11
C GLY A 102 10.75 -2.41 -11.37
N PRO A 103 11.04 -3.67 -11.02
CA PRO A 103 10.08 -4.76 -11.15
C PRO A 103 8.76 -4.43 -10.47
N GLU A 104 7.67 -4.71 -11.18
CA GLU A 104 6.31 -4.38 -10.75
C GLU A 104 5.61 -5.61 -10.18
N THR A 105 4.94 -5.42 -9.04
CA THR A 105 4.05 -6.41 -8.42
C THR A 105 2.63 -5.87 -8.33
N LEU A 106 1.66 -6.76 -8.12
CA LEU A 106 0.24 -6.44 -7.89
C LEU A 106 -0.15 -6.79 -6.45
#